data_AF-A0A0F8ZVM4-F1
#
_entry.id   AF-A0A0F8ZVM4-F1
#
_cell.length_a   1.000
_cell.length_b   1.000
_cell.length_c   1.000
_cell.angle_alpha   90.00
_cell.angle_beta   90.00
_cell.angle_gamma   90.00
#
_symmetry.space_group_name_H-M   'P 1'
#
loop_
_entity.id
_entity.type
_entity.pdbx_description
1 polymer ?
#
loop_
_entity_poly.entity_id
_entity_poly.type
_entity_poly.pdbx_seq_one_letter_code
_entity_poly.pdbx_strand_id
1 'polypeptide(L)'
;MVTGSLSIDKVLTEGIRALHAGLLAKANRGILYVDEINLLQDHIVDILLDSAASGINIVEREGISVSHPSRFVLVGSMNPEVFLFN
;
A
#
# COMPACT_ATOMS: atom_id res chain seq x y z
N MET A 1 5.48 4.73 -3.74
CA MET A 1 5.42 3.78 -2.61
C MET A 1 3.97 3.37 -2.38
N VAL A 2 3.70 2.08 -2.14
CA VAL A 2 2.34 1.53 -2.04
C VAL A 2 1.60 2.08 -0.81
N THR A 3 2.18 1.91 0.37
CA THR A 3 1.61 2.33 1.66
C THR A 3 1.79 3.82 1.94
N GLY A 4 2.76 4.48 1.30
CA GLY A 4 3.14 5.87 1.62
C GLY A 4 4.30 5.94 2.60
N SER A 5 4.82 7.12 2.88
CA SER A 5 6.01 7.29 3.74
C SER A 5 5.79 8.29 4.85
N LEU A 6 6.64 8.22 5.88
CA LEU A 6 6.68 9.20 6.97
C LEU A 6 7.97 10.00 6.84
N SER A 7 7.88 11.33 6.97
CA SER A 7 9.06 12.18 7.07
C SER A 7 9.50 12.35 8.50
N ILE A 8 10.63 11.74 8.86
CA ILE A 8 11.21 11.85 10.19
C ILE A 8 11.69 13.28 10.49
N ASP A 9 12.27 13.96 9.49
CA ASP A 9 12.79 15.32 9.67
C ASP A 9 11.70 16.25 10.19
N LYS A 10 10.51 16.22 9.57
CA LYS A 10 9.36 17.02 10.01
C LYS A 10 8.84 16.62 11.40
N VAL A 11 8.94 15.35 11.76
CA VAL A 11 8.61 14.91 13.12
C VAL A 11 9.58 15.49 14.13
N LEU A 12 10.88 15.49 13.82
CA LEU A 12 11.94 15.95 14.73
C LEU A 12 12.03 17.48 14.80
N THR A 13 11.81 18.20 13.70
CA THR A 13 11.96 19.66 13.64
C THR A 13 10.66 20.41 13.91
N GLU A 14 9.51 19.88 13.48
CA GLU A 14 8.21 20.55 13.57
C GLU A 14 7.26 19.87 14.58
N GLY A 15 7.59 18.67 15.06
CA GLY A 15 6.70 17.87 15.92
C GLY A 15 5.49 17.30 15.18
N ILE A 16 5.47 17.35 13.84
CA ILE A 16 4.31 16.97 13.02
C ILE A 16 4.58 15.62 12.35
N ARG A 17 3.63 14.68 12.50
CA ARG A 17 3.60 13.42 11.74
C ARG A 17 3.24 13.71 10.29
N ALA A 18 4.26 13.90 9.45
CA ALA A 18 4.07 14.16 8.02
C ALA A 18 3.96 12.84 7.24
N LEU A 19 2.73 12.38 7.02
CA LEU A 19 2.42 11.28 6.12
C LEU A 19 2.43 11.77 4.67
N HIS A 20 3.27 11.17 3.85
CA HIS A 20 3.24 11.27 2.40
C HIS A 20 2.35 10.16 1.84
N ALA A 21 1.22 10.56 1.27
CA ALA A 21 0.21 9.66 0.74
C ALA A 21 0.78 8.67 -0.31
N GLY A 22 0.57 7.38 -0.08
CA GLY A 22 0.89 6.30 -1.02
C GLY A 22 -0.21 6.04 -2.05
N LEU A 23 -0.07 4.93 -2.79
CA LEU A 23 -1.10 4.47 -3.72
C LEU A 23 -2.40 4.10 -2.99
N LEU A 24 -2.31 3.48 -1.82
CA LEU A 24 -3.48 3.07 -1.03
C LEU A 24 -4.33 4.27 -0.57
N ALA A 25 -3.67 5.38 -0.20
CA ALA A 25 -4.37 6.63 0.13
C ALA A 25 -5.15 7.19 -1.06
N LYS A 26 -4.57 7.10 -2.27
CA LYS A 26 -5.20 7.57 -3.52
C LYS A 26 -6.34 6.66 -3.97
N ALA A 27 -6.22 5.36 -3.72
CA ALA A 27 -7.24 4.37 -4.08
C ALA A 27 -8.46 4.40 -3.16
N ASN A 28 -8.36 5.02 -1.98
CA ASN A 28 -9.45 5.08 -1.01
C ASN A 28 -10.75 5.62 -1.65
N ARG A 29 -11.83 4.87 -1.48
CA ARG A 29 -13.17 5.03 -2.08
C ARG A 29 -13.19 4.85 -3.60
N GLY A 30 -12.25 4.10 -4.16
CA GLY A 30 -12.14 3.83 -5.59
C GLY A 30 -11.76 2.38 -5.89
N ILE A 31 -11.03 2.21 -6.99
CA ILE A 31 -10.56 0.92 -7.50
C ILE A 31 -9.03 0.96 -7.55
N LEU A 32 -8.38 -0.12 -7.12
CA LEU A 32 -6.97 -0.36 -7.36
C LEU A 32 -6.84 -1.50 -8.37
N TYR A 33 -6.40 -1.17 -9.58
CA TYR A 33 -6.07 -2.14 -10.62
C TYR A 33 -4.60 -2.52 -10.55
N VAL A 34 -4.30 -3.81 -10.59
CA VAL A 34 -2.95 -4.36 -10.66
C VAL A 34 -2.86 -5.27 -11.87
N ASP A 35 -1.91 -4.99 -12.75
CA ASP A 35 -1.61 -5.86 -13.87
C ASP A 35 -0.61 -6.94 -13.44
N GLU A 36 -0.76 -8.15 -13.95
CA GLU A 36 0.14 -9.29 -13.70
C GLU A 36 0.50 -9.46 -12.22
N ILE A 37 -0.53 -9.59 -11.37
CA ILE A 37 -0.39 -9.62 -9.91
C ILE A 37 0.59 -10.70 -9.41
N ASN A 38 0.77 -11.76 -10.21
CA ASN A 38 1.71 -12.86 -9.96
C ASN A 38 3.19 -12.47 -10.05
N LEU A 39 3.52 -11.27 -10.57
CA LEU A 39 4.89 -10.75 -10.63
C LEU A 39 5.24 -9.82 -9.47
N LEU A 40 4.24 -9.45 -8.65
CA LEU A 40 4.50 -8.68 -7.45
C LEU A 40 5.24 -9.52 -6.41
N GLN A 41 6.07 -8.85 -5.61
CA GLN A 41 6.68 -9.47 -4.45
C GLN A 41 5.59 -9.85 -3.44
N ASP A 42 5.68 -11.04 -2.84
CA ASP A 42 4.65 -11.60 -1.94
C ASP A 42 4.17 -10.59 -0.88
N HIS A 43 5.11 -9.89 -0.24
CA HIS A 43 4.78 -8.91 0.79
C HIS A 43 3.96 -7.72 0.29
N ILE A 44 4.06 -7.34 -0.99
CA ILE A 44 3.21 -6.31 -1.58
C ILE A 44 1.80 -6.86 -1.76
N VAL A 45 1.66 -8.10 -2.22
CA VAL A 45 0.36 -8.76 -2.36
C VAL A 45 -0.33 -8.83 -1.00
N ASP A 46 0.39 -9.24 0.04
CA ASP A 46 -0.12 -9.28 1.43
C ASP A 46 -0.65 -7.91 1.87
N ILE A 47 0.15 -6.85 1.70
CA ILE A 47 -0.25 -5.48 2.04
C ILE A 47 -1.53 -5.05 1.29
N LEU A 48 -1.62 -5.37 0.00
CA LEU A 48 -2.79 -5.02 -0.81
C LEU A 48 -4.05 -5.75 -0.34
N LEU A 49 -3.93 -7.05 -0.05
CA LEU A 49 -5.03 -7.88 0.42
C LEU A 49 -5.48 -7.46 1.84
N ASP A 50 -4.55 -7.24 2.75
CA ASP A 50 -4.84 -6.79 4.12
C ASP A 50 -5.51 -5.42 4.12
N SER A 51 -5.03 -4.49 3.30
CA SER A 51 -5.61 -3.15 3.19
C SER A 51 -6.99 -3.16 2.55
N ALA A 52 -7.21 -4.01 1.54
CA ALA A 52 -8.51 -4.18 0.90
C ALA A 52 -9.53 -4.81 1.85
N ALA A 53 -9.11 -5.82 2.63
CA ALA A 53 -9.96 -6.54 3.57
C ALA A 53 -10.30 -5.69 4.81
N SER A 54 -9.32 -5.03 5.41
CA SER A 54 -9.51 -4.19 6.60
C SER A 54 -10.11 -2.81 6.28
N GLY A 55 -9.91 -2.32 5.06
CA GLY A 55 -10.26 -0.96 4.66
C GLY A 55 -9.38 0.13 5.28
N ILE A 56 -8.24 -0.24 5.88
CA ILE A 56 -7.29 0.65 6.55
C ILE A 56 -5.88 0.33 6.05
N ASN A 57 -5.09 1.37 5.78
CA ASN A 57 -3.66 1.23 5.55
C ASN A 57 -2.90 1.78 6.77
N ILE A 58 -1.88 1.06 7.22
CA ILE A 58 -1.01 1.41 8.35
C ILE A 58 0.40 1.61 7.81
N VAL A 59 1.02 2.73 8.16
CA VAL A 59 2.40 3.06 7.81
C VAL A 59 3.22 3.15 9.09
N GLU A 60 4.17 2.23 9.23
CA GLU A 60 5.06 2.16 10.39
C GLU A 60 6.51 2.41 9.97
N ARG A 61 7.14 3.40 10.60
CA ARG A 61 8.57 3.72 10.42
C ARG A 61 9.13 4.23 11.74
N GLU A 62 10.26 3.68 12.17
CA GLU A 62 11.07 4.23 13.27
C GLU A 62 10.27 4.44 14.57
N GLY A 63 9.37 3.51 14.90
CA GLY A 63 8.52 3.57 16.10
C GLY A 63 7.30 4.49 15.99
N ILE A 64 7.08 5.11 14.82
CA ILE A 64 5.89 5.91 14.53
C ILE A 64 4.93 5.06 13.70
N SER A 65 3.68 4.97 14.15
CA SER A 65 2.59 4.33 13.43
C SER A 65 1.49 5.35 13.10
N VAL A 66 1.11 5.41 11.83
CA VAL A 66 0.01 6.26 11.32
C VAL A 66 -0.89 5.40 10.46
N SER A 67 -2.20 5.53 10.63
CA SER A 67 -3.18 4.84 9.79
C SER A 67 -4.10 5.83 9.08
N HIS A 68 -4.63 5.40 7.93
CA HIS A 68 -5.65 6.15 7.21
C HIS A 68 -6.66 5.22 6.52
N PRO A 69 -7.87 5.70 6.20
CA PRO A 69 -8.84 4.94 5.41
C PRO A 69 -8.28 4.54 4.05
N SER A 70 -8.52 3.30 3.67
CA SER A 70 -8.08 2.70 2.42
C SER A 70 -9.12 1.70 1.91
N ARG A 71 -10.37 2.15 1.76
CA ARG A 71 -11.47 1.31 1.29
C ARG A 71 -11.53 1.31 -0.24
N PHE A 72 -11.05 0.27 -0.90
CA PHE A 72 -11.04 0.19 -2.36
C PHE A 72 -11.44 -1.20 -2.83
N VAL A 73 -11.88 -1.30 -4.09
CA VAL A 73 -12.03 -2.59 -4.77
C VAL A 73 -10.69 -2.95 -5.41
N LEU A 74 -10.13 -4.10 -5.06
CA LEU A 74 -8.92 -4.63 -5.69
C LEU A 74 -9.30 -5.45 -6.93
N VAL A 75 -8.69 -5.13 -8.08
CA VAL A 75 -8.82 -5.90 -9.31
C VAL A 75 -7.43 -6.28 -9.79
N GLY A 76 -7.14 -7.57 -9.86
CA GLY A 76 -5.88 -8.10 -10.37
C GLY A 76 -6.09 -8.81 -11.71
N SER A 77 -5.23 -8.54 -12.69
CA SER A 77 -5.03 -9.44 -13.83
C SER A 77 -3.91 -10.42 -13.51
N MET A 78 -3.91 -11.58 -14.16
CA MET A 78 -2.85 -12.58 -14.07
C MET A 78 -2.62 -13.18 -15.44
N ASN A 79 -1.35 -13.28 -15.83
CA ASN A 79 -0.94 -14.04 -17.01
C ASN A 79 -0.37 -15.41 -16.57
N PRO A 80 -1.08 -16.52 -16.83
CA PRO A 80 -0.65 -17.85 -16.38
C PRO A 80 0.61 -18.37 -17.11
N GLU A 81 0.96 -17.82 -18.28
CA GLU A 81 2.09 -18.32 -19.07
C GLU A 81 3.45 -18.00 -18.45
N VAL A 82 3.54 -17.02 -17.54
CA VAL A 82 4.82 -16.62 -16.92
C VAL A 82 5.42 -17.73 -16.06
N PHE A 83 4.61 -18.67 -15.55
CA PHE A 83 5.11 -19.84 -14.80
C PHE A 83 5.60 -20.99 -15.68
N LEU A 84 5.41 -20.95 -17.00
CA LEU A 84 5.78 -22.04 -17.91
C LEU A 84 7.23 -21.97 -18.41
N PHE A 85 7.97 -20.91 -18.07
CA PHE A 85 9.33 -20.66 -18.55
C PHE A 85 10.40 -20.56 -17.44
N ASN A 86 10.08 -20.96 -16.21
CA ASN A 86 11.01 -20.98 -15.07
C ASN A 86 11.20 -22.39 -14.51
#